data_AF-A1ZTJ4-F1
#
_entry.id   AF-A1ZTJ4-F1
#
_cell.length_a   1.000
_cell.length_b   1.000
_cell.length_c   1.000
_cell.angle_alpha   90.00
_cell.angle_beta   90.00
_cell.angle_gamma   90.00
#
_symmetry.space_group_name_H-M   'P 1'
#
loop_
_entity.id
_entity.type
_entity.pdbx_description
1 polymer ?
#
loop_
_entity_poly.entity_id
_entity_poly.type
_entity_poly.pdbx_seq_one_letter_code
_entity_poly.pdbx_strand_id
1 'polypeptide(L)'
;MIKNLFKPSEKYEGVLPIQVYVMKLFFLLMFLFAAKDAWIELFTHQKKWNPEIAIAWCAIAAYTTLAGVGVFRTLKMLPIMLFMYFYKGLWLCFVAYPLWKTDQLSGTEEEGWTQVFILIVIPIIFTPWKYVFKTYILGRSN
;
A
#
# COMPACT_ATOMS: atom_id res chain seq x y z
N MET A 1 1.99 23.42 -19.26
CA MET A 1 1.33 22.92 -18.03
C MET A 1 1.99 21.64 -17.47
N ILE A 2 2.29 20.61 -18.28
CA ILE A 2 2.87 19.32 -17.82
C ILE A 2 4.29 19.46 -17.22
N LYS A 3 5.14 20.37 -17.74
CA LYS A 3 6.52 20.59 -17.24
C LYS A 3 6.60 20.97 -15.75
N ASN A 4 5.52 21.48 -15.16
CA ASN A 4 5.49 21.85 -13.75
C ASN A 4 5.25 20.65 -12.81
N LEU A 5 4.79 19.50 -13.34
CA LEU A 5 4.55 18.29 -12.54
C LEU A 5 5.84 17.56 -12.12
N PHE A 6 6.93 17.82 -12.85
CA PHE A 6 8.25 17.22 -12.66
C PHE A 6 9.26 18.19 -12.01
N LYS A 7 8.77 19.32 -11.48
CA LYS A 7 9.60 20.27 -10.72
C LYS A 7 9.21 20.22 -9.24
N PRO A 8 10.18 20.30 -8.31
CA PRO A 8 9.89 20.45 -6.89
C PRO A 8 8.91 21.60 -6.65
N SER A 9 7.90 21.38 -5.81
CA SER A 9 6.90 22.39 -5.48
C SER A 9 6.91 22.70 -3.99
N GLU A 10 6.91 23.98 -3.64
CA GLU A 10 6.77 24.43 -2.25
C GLU A 10 5.45 23.93 -1.62
N LYS A 11 4.38 23.84 -2.42
CA LYS A 11 3.08 23.27 -2.01
C LYS A 11 3.20 21.86 -1.43
N TYR A 12 4.19 21.09 -1.89
CA TYR A 12 4.40 19.70 -1.48
C TYR A 12 5.75 19.51 -0.79
N GLU A 13 6.20 20.50 -0.02
CA GLU A 13 7.41 20.38 0.83
C GLU A 13 8.67 20.01 0.01
N GLY A 14 8.75 20.48 -1.24
CA GLY A 14 9.84 20.20 -2.16
C GLY A 14 9.75 18.85 -2.89
N VAL A 15 8.63 18.12 -2.75
CA VAL A 15 8.34 16.89 -3.48
C VAL A 15 7.80 17.21 -4.88
N LEU A 16 8.04 16.31 -5.84
CA LEU A 16 7.48 16.43 -7.19
C LEU A 16 5.95 16.23 -7.15
N PRO A 17 5.15 17.14 -7.73
CA PRO A 17 3.70 16.98 -7.79
C PRO A 17 3.25 15.62 -8.37
N ILE A 18 3.95 15.09 -9.37
CA ILE A 18 3.62 13.78 -9.95
C ILE A 18 3.70 12.65 -8.91
N GLN A 19 4.71 12.66 -8.03
CA GLN A 19 4.84 11.67 -6.95
C GLN A 19 3.64 11.76 -6.00
N VAL A 20 3.25 12.98 -5.62
CA VAL A 20 2.08 13.20 -4.76
C VAL A 20 0.79 12.72 -5.43
N TYR A 21 0.57 13.03 -6.71
CA TYR A 21 -0.65 12.60 -7.40
C TYR A 21 -0.72 11.08 -7.57
N VAL A 22 0.40 10.42 -7.87
CA VAL A 22 0.44 8.96 -7.91
C VAL A 22 0.17 8.38 -6.52
N MET A 23 0.78 8.91 -5.45
CA MET A 23 0.48 8.46 -4.08
C MET A 23 -0.99 8.67 -3.71
N LYS A 24 -1.59 9.80 -4.10
CA LYS A 24 -3.03 10.04 -3.92
C LYS A 24 -3.89 9.01 -4.62
N LEU A 25 -3.54 8.68 -5.87
CA LEU A 25 -4.24 7.65 -6.62
C LEU A 25 -4.17 6.31 -5.87
N PHE A 26 -2.99 5.90 -5.40
CA PHE A 26 -2.85 4.65 -4.65
C PHE A 26 -3.61 4.65 -3.32
N PHE A 27 -3.58 5.75 -2.56
CA PHE A 27 -4.42 5.89 -1.36
C PHE A 27 -5.91 5.75 -1.69
N LEU A 28 -6.36 6.36 -2.78
CA LEU A 28 -7.74 6.27 -3.24
C LEU A 28 -8.11 4.83 -3.66
N LEU A 29 -7.25 4.17 -4.42
CA LEU A 29 -7.47 2.78 -4.85
C LEU A 29 -7.53 1.83 -3.66
N MET A 30 -6.62 1.98 -2.69
CA MET A 30 -6.64 1.19 -1.45
C MET A 30 -7.94 1.39 -0.67
N PHE A 31 -8.41 2.63 -0.57
CA PHE A 31 -9.65 2.94 0.13
C PHE A 31 -10.89 2.43 -0.62
N LEU A 32 -10.97 2.59 -1.94
CA LEU A 32 -12.15 2.22 -2.71
C LEU A 32 -12.30 0.72 -2.94
N PHE A 33 -11.18 0.03 -3.18
CA PHE A 33 -11.19 -1.40 -3.51
C PHE A 33 -10.86 -2.23 -2.28
N ALA A 34 -9.64 -2.10 -1.73
CA ALA A 34 -9.20 -2.98 -0.66
C ALA A 34 -9.99 -2.80 0.65
N ALA A 35 -10.39 -1.56 1.00
CA ALA A 35 -11.25 -1.37 2.17
C ALA A 35 -12.65 -1.93 1.93
N LYS A 36 -13.24 -1.67 0.76
CA LYS A 36 -14.54 -2.23 0.40
C LYS A 36 -14.53 -3.76 0.51
N ASP A 37 -13.57 -4.42 -0.11
CA ASP A 37 -13.48 -5.88 -0.12
C ASP A 37 -13.30 -6.43 1.31
N ALA A 38 -12.44 -5.81 2.11
CA ALA A 38 -12.23 -6.21 3.50
C ALA A 38 -13.47 -6.01 4.39
N TRP A 39 -14.19 -4.89 4.23
CA TRP A 39 -15.43 -4.65 4.96
C TRP A 39 -16.55 -5.59 4.51
N ILE A 40 -16.64 -5.93 3.23
CA ILE A 40 -17.58 -6.94 2.73
C ILE A 40 -17.30 -8.29 3.39
N GLU A 41 -16.04 -8.74 3.39
CA GLU A 41 -15.68 -10.01 4.04
C GLU A 41 -16.04 -9.98 5.53
N LEU A 42 -15.68 -8.92 6.26
CA LEU A 42 -16.00 -8.79 7.68
C LEU A 42 -17.51 -8.81 7.98
N PHE A 43 -18.35 -8.21 7.13
CA PHE A 43 -19.81 -8.15 7.35
C PHE A 43 -20.56 -9.38 6.85
N THR A 44 -20.08 -10.03 5.78
CA THR A 44 -20.79 -11.13 5.12
C THR A 44 -20.33 -12.51 5.57
N HIS A 45 -19.24 -12.61 6.33
CA HIS A 45 -18.72 -13.88 6.82
C HIS A 45 -19.73 -14.57 7.75
N GLN A 46 -20.17 -15.78 7.39
CA GLN A 46 -21.18 -16.54 8.15
C GLN A 46 -20.59 -17.72 8.94
N LYS A 47 -19.37 -18.16 8.61
CA LYS A 47 -18.74 -19.32 9.25
C LYS A 47 -18.04 -18.89 10.54
N LYS A 48 -17.62 -19.88 11.34
CA LYS A 48 -16.74 -19.61 12.47
C LYS A 48 -15.38 -19.14 11.93
N TRP A 49 -14.96 -17.96 12.37
CA TRP A 49 -13.67 -17.40 12.00
C TRP A 49 -12.51 -18.32 12.41
N ASN A 50 -11.56 -18.51 11.49
CA ASN A 50 -10.20 -18.83 11.88
C ASN A 50 -9.59 -17.57 12.54
N PRO A 51 -9.06 -17.67 13.77
CA PRO A 51 -8.57 -16.50 14.51
C PRO A 51 -7.48 -15.70 13.77
N GLU A 52 -6.53 -16.36 13.12
CA GLU A 52 -5.41 -15.71 12.43
C GLU A 52 -5.89 -14.99 11.16
N ILE A 53 -6.79 -15.63 10.41
CA ILE A 53 -7.41 -15.04 9.22
C ILE A 53 -8.25 -13.82 9.61
N ALA A 54 -9.00 -13.89 10.72
CA ALA A 54 -9.78 -12.76 11.21
C ALA A 54 -8.88 -11.57 11.59
N ILE A 55 -7.73 -11.82 12.24
CA ILE A 55 -6.75 -10.77 12.54
C ILE A 55 -6.26 -10.09 11.25
N ALA A 56 -5.97 -10.88 10.20
CA ALA A 56 -5.54 -10.35 8.92
C ALA A 56 -6.61 -9.44 8.29
N TRP A 57 -7.88 -9.89 8.24
CA TRP A 57 -8.96 -9.07 7.68
C TRP A 57 -9.24 -7.80 8.49
N CYS A 58 -9.22 -7.87 9.82
CA CYS A 58 -9.33 -6.70 10.67
C CYS A 58 -8.21 -5.69 10.43
N ALA A 59 -6.96 -6.18 10.32
CA ALA A 59 -5.82 -5.32 10.00
C ALA A 59 -5.98 -4.69 8.62
N ILE A 60 -6.36 -5.48 7.60
CA ILE A 60 -6.59 -5.01 6.23
C ILE A 60 -7.66 -3.94 6.19
N ALA A 61 -8.83 -4.17 6.79
CA ALA A 61 -9.91 -3.20 6.86
C ALA A 61 -9.45 -1.91 7.54
N ALA A 62 -8.73 -2.01 8.66
CA ALA A 62 -8.27 -0.84 9.41
C ALA A 62 -7.29 0.04 8.59
N TYR A 63 -6.20 -0.54 8.07
CA TYR A 63 -5.19 0.28 7.38
C TYR A 63 -5.68 0.83 6.04
N THR A 64 -6.52 0.08 5.32
CA THR A 64 -7.12 0.54 4.05
C THR A 64 -8.20 1.60 4.27
N THR A 65 -8.93 1.55 5.40
CA THR A 65 -9.81 2.64 5.81
C THR A 65 -9.01 3.91 6.13
N LEU A 66 -7.91 3.78 6.87
CA LEU A 66 -6.99 4.90 7.15
C LEU A 66 -6.34 5.48 5.88
N ALA A 67 -6.18 4.67 4.83
CA ALA A 67 -5.70 5.13 3.52
C ALA A 67 -6.60 6.25 2.94
N GLY A 68 -7.89 6.29 3.26
CA GLY A 68 -8.80 7.36 2.86
C GLY A 68 -8.34 8.74 3.33
N VAL A 69 -7.76 8.83 4.54
CA VAL A 69 -7.16 10.08 5.05
C VAL A 69 -5.94 10.50 4.21
N GLY A 70 -5.21 9.53 3.67
CA GLY A 70 -4.03 9.73 2.83
C GLY A 70 -4.32 10.39 1.47
N VAL A 71 -5.57 10.34 1.00
CA VAL A 71 -5.97 11.09 -0.21
C VAL A 71 -5.85 12.61 0.02
N PHE A 72 -6.20 13.08 1.22
CA PHE A 72 -6.15 14.50 1.58
C PHE A 72 -4.81 14.87 2.23
N ARG A 73 -4.24 13.99 3.05
CA ARG A 73 -3.00 14.21 3.81
C ARG A 73 -1.86 13.31 3.33
N THR A 74 -1.63 13.28 2.01
CA THR A 74 -0.75 12.32 1.33
C THR A 74 0.64 12.17 1.91
N LEU A 75 1.36 13.27 2.09
CA LEU A 75 2.73 13.21 2.61
C LEU A 75 2.76 12.73 4.06
N LYS A 76 1.84 13.19 4.91
CA LYS A 76 1.73 12.83 6.33
C LYS A 76 1.26 11.39 6.56
N MET A 77 0.52 10.82 5.61
CA MET A 77 0.01 9.45 5.68
C MET A 77 0.89 8.43 4.94
N LEU A 78 2.05 8.83 4.42
CA LEU A 78 3.02 7.91 3.83
C LEU A 78 3.36 6.68 4.71
N PRO A 79 3.36 6.73 6.06
CA PRO A 79 3.55 5.53 6.87
C PRO A 79 2.57 4.39 6.56
N ILE A 80 1.32 4.69 6.17
CA ILE A 80 0.35 3.67 5.73
C ILE A 80 0.79 3.01 4.43
N MET A 81 1.36 3.78 3.51
CA MET A 81 1.91 3.26 2.26
C MET A 81 3.16 2.40 2.51
N LEU A 82 4.03 2.84 3.43
CA LEU A 82 5.21 2.07 3.86
C LEU A 82 4.82 0.75 4.54
N PHE A 83 3.76 0.77 5.36
CA PHE A 83 3.18 -0.46 5.92
C PHE A 83 2.74 -1.42 4.82
N MET A 84 2.00 -0.94 3.81
CA MET A 84 1.60 -1.76 2.65
C MET A 84 2.83 -2.34 1.93
N TYR A 85 3.89 -1.55 1.74
CA TYR A 85 5.15 -2.03 1.15
C TYR A 85 5.76 -3.17 1.93
N PHE A 86 5.87 -2.98 3.24
CA PHE A 86 6.47 -3.96 4.12
C PHE A 86 5.65 -5.25 4.20
N TYR A 87 4.34 -5.13 4.41
CA TYR A 87 3.41 -6.27 4.46
C TYR A 87 3.49 -7.14 3.20
N LYS A 88 3.26 -6.52 2.03
CA LYS A 88 3.27 -7.25 0.76
C LYS A 88 4.67 -7.77 0.42
N GLY A 89 5.72 -7.01 0.76
CA GLY A 89 7.11 -7.45 0.60
C GLY A 89 7.41 -8.70 1.42
N LEU A 90 7.05 -8.71 2.70
CA LEU A 90 7.17 -9.90 3.55
C LEU A 90 6.40 -11.08 2.98
N TRP A 91 5.14 -10.87 2.57
CA TRP A 91 4.33 -11.95 2.01
C TRP A 91 4.94 -12.51 0.71
N LEU A 92 5.39 -11.66 -0.21
CA LEU A 92 6.05 -12.10 -1.44
C LEU A 92 7.36 -12.86 -1.14
N CYS A 93 8.15 -12.41 -0.18
CA CYS A 93 9.43 -13.05 0.16
C CYS A 93 9.26 -14.37 0.90
N PHE A 94 8.30 -14.48 1.81
CA PHE A 94 8.17 -15.64 2.70
C PHE A 94 7.07 -16.63 2.30
N VAL A 95 6.12 -16.23 1.44
CA VAL A 95 5.03 -17.08 0.98
C VAL A 95 5.15 -17.36 -0.52
N ALA A 96 5.10 -16.32 -1.35
CA ALA A 96 5.10 -16.50 -2.80
C ALA A 96 6.42 -17.06 -3.33
N TYR A 97 7.55 -16.51 -2.88
CA TYR A 97 8.87 -16.90 -3.40
C TYR A 97 9.22 -18.37 -3.12
N PRO A 98 9.01 -18.92 -1.90
CA PRO A 98 9.20 -20.35 -1.66
C PRO A 98 8.31 -21.24 -2.53
N LEU A 99 7.02 -20.92 -2.69
CA LEU A 99 6.07 -21.67 -3.53
C LEU A 99 6.45 -21.62 -5.02
N TRP A 100 6.90 -20.45 -5.49
CA TRP A 100 7.40 -20.30 -6.85
C TRP A 100 8.66 -21.14 -7.08
N LYS A 101 9.58 -21.16 -6.11
CA LYS A 101 10.82 -21.94 -6.19
C LYS A 101 10.60 -23.44 -6.22
N THR A 102 9.47 -23.94 -5.66
CA THR A 102 9.11 -25.36 -5.65
C THR A 102 8.11 -25.76 -6.73
N ASP A 103 7.83 -24.87 -7.69
CA ASP A 103 6.80 -25.06 -8.74
C ASP A 103 5.39 -25.35 -8.19
N GLN A 104 5.11 -24.89 -6.96
CA GLN A 104 3.84 -25.09 -6.26
C GLN A 104 2.93 -23.85 -6.25
N LEU A 105 3.36 -22.76 -6.87
CA LEU A 105 2.57 -21.53 -6.92
C LEU A 105 1.47 -21.60 -7.99
N SER A 106 1.73 -22.25 -9.12
CA SER A 106 0.82 -22.23 -10.28
C SER A 106 -0.50 -22.94 -9.97
N GLY A 107 -1.62 -22.27 -10.24
CA GLY A 107 -2.97 -22.81 -10.04
C GLY A 107 -3.48 -22.75 -8.60
N THR A 108 -2.77 -22.05 -7.69
CA THR A 108 -3.20 -21.89 -6.29
C THR A 108 -3.80 -20.51 -6.02
N GLU A 109 -4.47 -20.35 -4.87
CA GLU A 109 -4.98 -19.04 -4.44
C GLU A 109 -3.86 -18.02 -4.24
N GLU A 110 -2.68 -18.49 -3.79
CA GLU A 110 -1.48 -17.66 -3.59
C GLU A 110 -0.97 -17.07 -4.91
N GLU A 111 -1.18 -17.71 -6.07
CA GLU A 111 -0.84 -17.13 -7.36
C GLU A 111 -1.60 -15.82 -7.61
N GLY A 112 -2.92 -15.84 -7.37
CA GLY A 112 -3.78 -14.68 -7.53
C GLY A 112 -3.35 -13.52 -6.64
N TRP A 113 -3.03 -13.81 -5.38
CA TRP A 113 -2.48 -12.82 -4.45
C TRP A 113 -1.10 -12.30 -4.88
N THR A 114 -0.25 -13.18 -5.40
CA THR A 114 1.08 -12.81 -5.92
C THR A 114 0.98 -11.79 -7.04
N GLN A 115 0.07 -12.01 -8.00
CA GLN A 115 -0.16 -11.07 -9.11
C GLN A 115 -0.56 -9.68 -8.61
N VAL A 116 -1.47 -9.61 -7.62
CA VAL A 116 -1.91 -8.35 -7.01
C VAL A 116 -0.80 -7.69 -6.17
N PHE A 117 0.04 -8.49 -5.53
CA PHE A 117 1.09 -7.98 -4.64
C PHE A 117 2.29 -7.45 -5.42
N ILE A 118 2.64 -8.05 -6.56
CA ILE A 118 3.74 -7.58 -7.43
C ILE A 118 3.49 -6.16 -7.96
N LEU A 119 2.23 -5.75 -8.15
CA LEU A 119 1.88 -4.39 -8.58
C LEU A 119 2.36 -3.28 -7.63
N ILE A 120 2.83 -3.64 -6.43
CA ILE A 120 3.46 -2.73 -5.46
C ILE A 120 4.72 -2.01 -5.97
N VAL A 121 5.36 -2.55 -7.01
CA VAL A 121 6.53 -1.91 -7.62
C VAL A 121 6.18 -0.50 -8.15
N ILE A 122 4.97 -0.31 -8.67
CA ILE A 122 4.51 0.97 -9.21
C ILE A 122 4.54 2.07 -8.14
N PRO A 123 3.81 1.97 -7.00
CA PRO A 123 3.83 3.01 -5.99
C PRO A 123 5.21 3.18 -5.33
N ILE A 124 6.01 2.11 -5.22
CA ILE A 124 7.40 2.18 -4.73
C ILE A 124 8.25 3.12 -5.59
N ILE A 125 8.18 3.02 -6.92
CA ILE A 125 8.95 3.87 -7.84
C ILE A 125 8.57 5.35 -7.68
N PHE A 126 7.28 5.63 -7.51
CA PHE A 126 6.78 7.01 -7.36
C PHE A 126 6.86 7.54 -5.92
N THR A 127 7.29 6.73 -4.95
CA THR A 127 7.42 7.18 -3.57
C THR A 127 8.54 8.22 -3.45
N PRO A 128 8.31 9.36 -2.78
CA PRO A 128 9.34 10.37 -2.59
C PRO A 128 10.33 9.94 -1.51
N TRP A 129 11.24 9.00 -1.83
CA TRP A 129 12.17 8.40 -0.86
C TRP A 129 13.03 9.41 -0.10
N LYS A 130 13.46 10.49 -0.76
CA LYS A 130 14.19 11.59 -0.10
C LYS A 130 13.35 12.25 1.01
N TYR A 131 12.05 12.45 0.76
CA TYR A 131 11.12 12.95 1.77
C TYR A 131 10.95 11.94 2.89
N VAL A 132 10.67 10.68 2.53
CA VAL A 132 10.46 9.59 3.50
C VAL A 132 11.63 9.49 4.47
N PHE A 133 12.86 9.44 3.96
CA PHE A 133 14.06 9.31 4.78
C PHE A 133 14.28 10.53 5.68
N LYS A 134 14.13 11.75 5.13
CA LYS A 134 14.30 12.97 5.92
C LYS A 134 13.28 13.09 7.04
N THR A 135 12.02 12.83 6.76
CA THR A 135 10.91 13.08 7.68
C THR A 135 10.74 11.93 8.69
N TYR A 136 10.72 10.68 8.23
CA TYR A 136 10.36 9.54 9.07
C TYR A 136 11.53 8.79 9.68
N ILE A 137 12.73 8.91 9.12
CA ILE A 137 13.93 8.23 9.65
C ILE A 137 14.83 9.22 10.38
N LEU A 138 15.14 10.37 9.75
CA LEU A 138 16.00 11.39 10.36
C LEU A 138 15.24 12.37 11.27
N GLY A 139 13.91 12.36 11.28
CA GLY A 139 13.09 13.27 12.10
C GLY A 139 13.23 14.75 11.71
N ARG A 140 13.71 15.05 10.50
CA ARG A 140 13.87 16.44 10.04
C ARG A 140 12.54 16.92 9.45
N SER A 141 11.92 17.91 10.10
CA SER A 141 10.91 18.74 9.46
C SER A 141 11.60 19.56 8.38
N ASN A 142 11.10 19.50 7.14
CA ASN A 142 11.35 20.58 6.17
C ASN A 142 10.62 21.84 6.62
#